data_AF-A0A7E4V011-F1
#
_entry.id   AF-A0A7E4V011-F1
#
_cell.length_a   1.000
_cell.length_b   1.000
_cell.length_c   1.000
_cell.angle_alpha   90.00
_cell.angle_beta   90.00
_cell.angle_gamma   90.00
#
_symmetry.space_group_name_H-M   'P 1'
#
loop_
_entity.id
_entity.type
_entity.pdbx_description
1 polymer ?
#
loop_
_entity_poly.entity_id
_entity_poly.type
_entity_poly.pdbx_seq_one_letter_code
_entity_poly.pdbx_strand_id
1 'polypeptide(L)' 'MVGKIVKGIFPNPYPAAMQDQRIKDLISYARKVEKEMFQLATDKEDYYHLVVERIYKIQKELQEIRQKNLALQH' A
#
# COMPACT_ATOMS: atom_id res chain seq x y z
N MET A 1 -10.86 -0.13 4.76
CA MET A 1 -10.05 -0.48 3.58
C MET A 1 -8.57 -0.16 3.75
N VAL A 2 -8.23 1.06 4.22
CA VAL A 2 -6.85 1.52 4.53
C VAL A 2 -6.00 0.50 5.29
N GLY A 3 -6.55 -0.17 6.31
CA GLY A 3 -5.81 -1.19 7.06
C GLY A 3 -5.37 -2.41 6.24
N LYS A 4 -6.12 -2.79 5.19
CA LYS A 4 -5.72 -3.85 4.26
C LYS A 4 -4.62 -3.38 3.30
N ILE A 5 -4.67 -2.12 2.85
CA ILE A 5 -3.61 -1.50 2.03
C ILE A 5 -2.31 -1.46 2.84
N VAL A 6 -2.35 -0.98 4.08
CA VAL A 6 -1.17 -0.88 4.95
C VAL A 6 -0.61 -2.27 5.28
N LYS A 7 -1.46 -3.27 5.57
CA LYS A 7 -1.00 -4.66 5.77
C LYS A 7 -0.43 -5.30 4.50
N GLY A 8 -0.99 -4.99 3.33
CA GLY A 8 -0.46 -5.47 2.06
C GLY A 8 0.93 -4.94 1.76
N ILE A 9 1.21 -3.71 2.18
CA ILE A 9 2.51 -3.03 2.00
C ILE A 9 3.51 -3.41 3.11
N PHE A 10 3.01 -3.53 4.34
CA PHE A 10 3.79 -3.84 5.54
C PHE A 10 3.13 -5.01 6.30
N PRO A 11 3.44 -6.26 5.94
CA PRO A 11 2.75 -7.43 6.48
C PRO A 11 3.03 -7.69 7.97
N ASN A 12 4.10 -7.13 8.54
CA ASN A 12 4.38 -7.23 9.97
C ASN A 12 4.97 -5.92 10.53
N PRO A 13 4.12 -4.94 10.88
CA PRO A 13 4.59 -3.76 11.58
C PRO A 13 4.89 -4.15 13.03
N TYR A 14 6.17 -4.28 13.38
CA TYR A 14 6.57 -4.35 14.80
C TYR A 14 5.99 -3.12 15.53
N PRO A 15 5.53 -3.22 16.79
CA PRO A 15 4.90 -2.12 17.50
C PRO A 15 5.74 -0.83 17.53
N ALA A 16 7.06 -0.97 17.56
CA ALA A 16 8.01 0.15 17.47
C ALA A 16 7.99 0.85 16.10
N ALA A 17 7.74 0.11 15.02
CA ALA A 17 7.64 0.66 13.66
C ALA A 17 6.37 1.51 13.50
N MET A 18 5.29 1.26 14.25
CA MET A 18 4.06 2.07 14.15
C MET A 18 4.22 3.50 14.66
N GLN A 19 5.23 3.76 15.51
CA GLN A 19 5.57 5.12 15.95
C GLN A 19 6.45 5.86 14.94
N ASP A 20 7.02 5.14 13.98
CA ASP A 20 7.90 5.68 12.95
C ASP A 20 7.12 6.62 12.02
N GLN A 21 7.70 7.80 11.77
CA GLN A 21 7.12 8.81 10.88
C GLN A 21 6.84 8.22 9.49
N ARG A 22 7.68 7.30 9.01
CA ARG A 22 7.51 6.62 7.72
C ARG A 22 6.22 5.80 7.65
N ILE A 23 5.81 5.18 8.77
CA ILE A 23 4.54 4.44 8.82
C ILE A 23 3.35 5.41 8.85
N LYS A 24 3.46 6.55 9.53
CA LYS A 24 2.40 7.59 9.52
C LYS A 24 2.23 8.19 8.12
N ASP A 25 3.32 8.42 7.41
CA ASP A 25 3.32 8.93 6.04
C ASP A 25 2.70 7.89 5.09
N LEU A 26 3.03 6.61 5.27
CA LEU A 26 2.42 5.50 4.52
C LEU A 26 0.91 5.39 4.78
N ILE A 27 0.47 5.51 6.03
CA ILE A 27 -0.96 5.49 6.39
C ILE A 27 -1.68 6.69 5.74
N SER A 28 -1.05 7.86 5.75
CA SER A 28 -1.60 9.07 5.15
C SER A 28 -1.72 8.95 3.63
N TYR A 29 -0.70 8.37 2.98
CA TYR A 29 -0.75 8.03 1.56
C TYR A 29 -1.85 7.01 1.26
N ALA A 30 -1.95 5.92 2.04
CA ALA A 30 -2.98 4.91 1.88
C ALA A 30 -4.41 5.46 2.03
N ARG A 31 -4.60 6.45 2.91
CA ARG A 31 -5.88 7.18 3.05
C ARG A 31 -6.21 8.02 1.82
N LYS A 32 -5.23 8.72 1.24
CA LYS A 32 -5.44 9.49 0.01
C LYS A 32 -5.81 8.57 -1.16
N VAL A 33 -5.06 7.49 -1.33
CA VAL A 33 -5.33 6.49 -2.37
C VAL A 33 -6.73 5.90 -2.21
N GLU A 34 -7.12 5.53 -1.00
CA GLU A 34 -8.47 4.98 -0.74
C GLU A 34 -9.58 5.99 -1.06
N LYS A 35 -9.38 7.27 -0.72
CA LYS A 35 -10.29 8.35 -1.08
C LYS A 35 -10.39 8.57 -2.60
N GLU A 36 -9.26 8.51 -3.31
CA GLU A 36 -9.24 8.61 -4.78
C GLU A 36 -9.99 7.44 -5.42
N MET A 37 -9.80 6.20 -4.93
CA MET A 37 -10.53 5.04 -5.47
C MET A 37 -12.03 5.16 -5.20
N PHE A 38 -12.41 5.69 -4.03
CA PHE A 38 -13.82 5.96 -3.72
C PHE A 38 -14.44 7.00 -4.65
N GLN A 39 -13.69 8.04 -5.03
CA GLN A 39 -14.16 9.08 -5.94
C GLN A 39 -14.24 8.62 -7.41
N LEU A 40 -13.38 7.69 -7.81
CA LEU A 40 -13.35 7.15 -9.18
C LEU A 40 -14.34 6.01 -9.42
N ALA A 41 -14.77 5.33 -8.36
CA ALA A 41 -15.67 4.20 -8.49
C ALA A 41 -17.10 4.64 -8.83
N THR A 42 -17.68 4.00 -9.84
CA THR A 42 -19.07 4.18 -10.24
C THR A 42 -20.05 3.38 -9.38
N ASP A 43 -19.58 2.25 -8.83
CA ASP A 43 -20.34 1.42 -7.91
C ASP A 43 -19.44 0.75 -6.85
N LYS A 44 -20.06 -0.04 -5.97
CA LYS A 44 -19.39 -0.71 -4.87
C LYS A 44 -18.42 -1.81 -5.35
N GLU A 45 -18.76 -2.55 -6.41
CA GLU A 45 -17.92 -3.62 -6.96
C GLU A 45 -16.68 -3.05 -7.65
N ASP A 46 -16.85 -1.98 -8.42
CA ASP A 46 -15.75 -1.20 -9.01
C ASP A 46 -14.80 -0.67 -7.94
N TYR A 47 -15.33 -0.14 -6.83
CA TYR A 47 -14.50 0.31 -5.71
C TYR A 47 -13.63 -0.82 -5.14
N TYR A 48 -14.18 -2.02 -4.92
CA TYR A 48 -13.40 -3.15 -4.42
C TYR A 48 -12.34 -3.60 -5.44
N HIS A 49 -12.69 -3.68 -6.73
CA HIS A 49 -11.74 -4.04 -7.78
C HIS A 49 -10.57 -3.06 -7.89
N LEU A 50 -10.87 -1.75 -7.97
CA LEU A 50 -9.85 -0.69 -8.05
C LEU A 50 -8.89 -0.72 -6.85
N VAL A 51 -9.42 -0.95 -5.64
CA VAL A 51 -8.60 -1.05 -4.45
C VAL A 51 -7.71 -2.30 -4.46
N VAL A 52 -8.23 -3.46 -4.85
CA VAL A 52 -7.45 -4.70 -4.94
C VAL A 52 -6.34 -4.57 -5.99
N GLU A 53 -6.66 -4.04 -7.17
CA GLU A 53 -5.69 -3.80 -8.23
C GLU A 53 -4.59 -2.84 -7.78
N ARG A 54 -4.98 -1.76 -7.07
CA ARG A 54 -4.02 -0.79 -6.55
C ARG A 54 -3.09 -1.40 -5.50
N ILE A 55 -3.61 -2.22 -4.58
CA ILE A 55 -2.78 -2.94 -3.60
C ILE A 55 -1.78 -3.85 -4.31
N TYR A 56 -2.23 -4.59 -5.32
CA TYR A 56 -1.38 -5.50 -6.08
C TYR A 56 -0.26 -4.76 -6.82
N LYS A 57 -0.57 -3.63 -7.47
CA LYS A 57 0.44 -2.76 -8.13
C LYS A 57 1.51 -2.27 -7.15
N ILE A 58 1.10 -1.77 -5.98
CA ILE A 58 2.04 -1.30 -4.96
C ILE A 58 2.91 -2.45 -4.44
N GLN A 59 2.33 -3.63 -4.19
CA GLN A 59 3.09 -4.81 -3.77
C GLN A 59 4.13 -5.22 -4.82
N LYS A 60 3.76 -5.23 -6.10
CA LYS A 60 4.65 -5.56 -7.20
C LYS A 60 5.81 -4.57 -7.33
N GLU A 61 5.52 -3.26 -7.29
CA GLU A 61 6.54 -2.21 -7.32
C GLU A 61 7.53 -2.34 -6.13
N LEU A 62 7.02 -2.60 -4.93
CA LEU A 62 7.87 -2.83 -3.76
C LEU A 62 8.74 -4.08 -3.89
N GLN A 63 8.22 -5.15 -4.46
CA GLN A 63 8.99 -6.36 -4.73
C GLN A 63 10.09 -6.11 -5.77
N GLU A 64 9.79 -5.38 -6.83
CA GLU A 64 10.76 -5.01 -7.87
C GLU A 64 11.88 -4.11 -7.30
N ILE A 65 11.54 -3.13 -6.46
CA ILE A 65 12.54 -2.29 -5.77
C ILE A 65 13.42 -3.15 -4.84
N ARG A 66 12.83 -4.07 -4.07
CA ARG A 66 13.61 -5.00 -3.22
C ARG A 66 14.56 -5.86 -4.05
N GLN A 67 14.09 -6.43 -5.15
CA GLN A 67 14.92 -7.25 -6.04
C GLN A 67 16.07 -6.44 -6.67
N LYS A 68 15.81 -5.21 -7.12
CA LYS A 68 16.85 -4.31 -7.63
C LYS A 68 17.90 -3.96 -6.57
N ASN A 69 17.47 -3.65 -5.35
CA ASN A 69 18.39 -3.36 -4.24
C ASN A 69 19.24 -4.57 -3.85
N LEU A 70 18.68 -5.80 -3.90
CA LEU A 70 19.43 -7.04 -3.68
C LEU A 70 20.45 -7.30 -4.82
N ALA A 71 20.07 -7.02 -6.07
CA ALA A 71 20.94 -7.21 -7.23
C ALA A 71 22.09 -6.20 -7.31
N LEU A 72 21.94 -5.00 -6.73
CA LEU A 72 22.99 -3.98 -6.64
C LEU A 72 23.97 -4.21 -5.47
N GLN A 73 23.69 -5.18 -4.59
CA GLN A 73 24.57 -5.56 -3.48
C GLN A 73 25.50 -6.74 -3.79
N HIS A 74 25.51 -7.22 -5.05
CA HIS A 74 26.43 -8.23 -5.60
C HIS A 74 27.22 -7.64 -6.77
#